data_AF-A0A3C0BBL3-F1
#
_entry.id   AF-A0A3C0BBL3-F1
#
_cell.length_a   1.000
_cell.length_b   1.000
_cell.length_c   1.000
_cell.angle_alpha   90.00
_cell.angle_beta   90.00
_cell.angle_gamma   90.00
#
_symmetry.space_group_name_H-M   'P 1'
#
loop_
_entity.id
_entity.type
_entity.pdbx_description
1 polymer ?
#
loop_
_entity_poly.entity_id
_entity_poly.type
_entity_poly.pdbx_seq_one_letter_code
_entity_poly.pdbx_strand_id
1 'polypeptide(L)' 'DVFVHATGLTEKVGENDLVSFEIAEDKRGKKAVEVRKI' A
#
# COMPACT_ATOMS: atom_id res chain seq x y z
N ASP A 1 -6.17 9.16 -2.90
CA ASP A 1 -5.21 8.85 -1.83
C ASP A 1 -5.71 7.64 -1.05
N VAL A 2 -5.03 6.49 -1.19
CA VAL A 2 -5.41 5.23 -0.51
C VAL A 2 -4.62 5.11 0.79
N PHE A 3 -5.26 4.70 1.88
CA PHE A 3 -4.58 4.51 3.15
C PHE A 3 -3.66 3.27 3.11
N VAL A 4 -2.39 3.47 3.45
CA VAL A 4 -1.37 2.43 3.60
C VAL A 4 -0.90 2.41 5.04
N HIS A 5 -0.88 1.22 5.64
CA HIS A 5 -0.17 1.00 6.89
C HIS A 5 1.25 0.51 6.61
N ALA A 6 2.21 0.82 7.48
CA ALA A 6 3.61 0.40 7.29
C ALA A 6 3.78 -1.12 7.15
N THR A 7 2.87 -1.92 7.74
CA THR A 7 2.87 -3.38 7.60
C THR A 7 2.47 -3.87 6.20
N GLY A 8 1.84 -3.03 5.39
CA GLY A 8 1.49 -3.34 4.01
C GLY A 8 2.63 -3.05 3.03
N LEU A 9 3.73 -2.46 3.50
CA LEU A 9 4.93 -2.22 2.68
C LEU A 9 5.78 -3.50 2.68
N THR A 10 5.93 -4.11 1.50
CA THR A 10 6.81 -5.28 1.33
C THR A 10 8.28 -4.87 1.21
N GLU A 11 8.53 -3.63 0.81
CA GLU A 11 9.85 -3.06 0.61
C GLU A 11 9.89 -1.56 0.97
N LYS A 12 11.09 -0.97 0.94
CA LYS A 12 11.26 0.47 1.17
C LYS A 12 10.84 1.27 -0.05
N VAL A 13 9.64 1.85 0.02
CA VAL A 13 9.11 2.78 -0.99
C VAL A 13 9.50 4.23 -0.62
N GLY A 14 9.96 4.99 -1.60
CA GLY A 14 10.29 6.40 -1.49
C GLY A 14 9.26 7.32 -2.12
N GLU A 15 9.49 8.62 -1.99
CA GLU A 15 8.69 9.64 -2.67
C GLU A 15 8.89 9.57 -4.18
N ASN A 16 7.80 9.70 -4.95
CA ASN A 16 7.76 9.59 -6.42
C ASN A 16 8.04 8.19 -7.00
N ASP A 17 8.18 7.15 -6.16
CA ASP A 17 8.27 5.78 -6.66
C ASP A 17 6.92 5.32 -7.24
N LEU A 18 6.97 4.69 -8.41
CA LEU A 18 5.83 3.98 -8.95
C LEU A 18 5.66 2.66 -8.21
N VAL A 19 4.49 2.47 -7.63
CA VAL A 19 4.18 1.27 -6.85
C VAL A 19 2.92 0.58 -7.35
N SER A 20 2.94 -0.75 -7.20
CA SER A 20 1.79 -1.61 -7.31
C SER A 20 1.33 -2.00 -5.91
N PHE A 21 0.01 -2.05 -5.72
CA PHE A 21 -0.61 -2.46 -4.47
C PHE A 21 -1.98 -3.07 -4.74
N GLU A 22 -2.47 -3.86 -3.79
CA GLU A 22 -3.81 -4.41 -3.82
C GLU A 22 -4.71 -3.69 -2.83
N ILE A 23 -6.00 -3.55 -3.16
CA ILE A 23 -6.98 -2.93 -2.26
C ILE A 23 -7.68 -4.03 -1.48
N ALA A 24 -7.50 -4.03 -0.17
CA ALA A 24 -8.23 -4.88 0.77
C ALA A 24 -9.25 -4.04 1.54
N GLU A 25 -10.44 -4.59 1.75
CA GLU A 25 -11.48 -3.95 2.56
C GLU A 25 -11.56 -4.64 3.93
N ASP A 26 -11.45 -3.84 5.00
CA ASP A 26 -11.65 -4.32 6.36
C ASP A 26 -12.77 -3.55 7.07
N LYS A 27 -13.00 -3.87 8.36
CA LYS A 27 -14.05 -3.23 9.17
C LYS A 27 -13.93 -1.70 9.26
N ARG A 28 -12.76 -1.12 8.94
CA ARG A 28 -12.46 0.32 8.99
C ARG A 28 -12.42 0.96 7.60
N GLY A 29 -12.55 0.17 6.54
CA GLY A 29 -12.64 0.63 5.16
C GLY A 29 -11.58 0.02 4.24
N LYS A 30 -11.39 0.67 3.09
CA LYS A 30 -10.44 0.23 2.05
C LYS A 30 -9.04 0.69 2.40
N LYS A 31 -8.08 -0.25 2.36
CA LYS A 31 -6.66 0.00 2.54
C LYS A 31 -5.86 -0.65 1.43
N ALA A 32 -4.66 -0.14 1.19
CA ALA A 32 -3.70 -0.79 0.31
C ALA A 32 -2.85 -1.79 1.11
N VAL A 33 -2.67 -2.96 0.54
CA VAL A 33 -1.82 -4.06 1.03
C VAL A 33 -0.88 -4.52 -0.08
N GLU A 34 0.15 -5.28 0.27
CA GLU A 34 1.14 -5.80 -0.69
C GLU A 34 1.76 -4.70 -1.57
N VAL A 35 2.10 -3.56 -0.95
CA VAL A 35 2.69 -2.42 -1.65
C VAL A 35 4.14 -2.74 -2.00
N ARG A 36 4.47 -2.65 -3.29
CA ARG A 36 5.80 -2.92 -3.88
C ARG A 36 6.09 -1.99 -5.04
N LYS A 37 7.36 -1.80 -5.38
CA LYS A 37 7.75 -1.00 -6.55
C LYS A 37 7.47 -1.73 -7.85
N ILE A 38 7.28 -0.96 -8.92
CA ILE A 38 7.17 -1.45 -10.30
C ILE A 38 8.52 -1.33 -10.99
#